data_AF-A0A5C7BUP4-F1
#
_entry.id   AF-A0A5C7BUP4-F1
#
_cell.length_a   1.000
_cell.length_b   1.000
_cell.length_c   1.000
_cell.angle_alpha   90.00
_cell.angle_beta   90.00
_cell.angle_gamma   90.00
#
_symmetry.space_group_name_H-M   'P 1'
#
loop_
_entity.id
_entity.type
_entity.pdbx_description
1 polymer ?
#
loop_
_entity_poly.entity_id
_entity_poly.type
_entity_poly.pdbx_seq_one_letter_code
_entity_poly.pdbx_strand_id
1 'polypeptide(L)'
;MNTQNVNTATKESSKRWAGKYPAAENIMIRQLALMEELHGVYLSPDELAQSLYEIFNTMTDRVVFNGVDNSPSDKPKIAYAVAQHWIQAQRLAGAYFGETGVVAWEHARYRLHLQLAINHSYR
;
A
#
# COMPACT_ATOMS: atom_id res chain seq x y z
N MET A 1 -25.99 23.21 35.71
CA MET A 1 -24.82 23.48 34.86
C MET A 1 -23.87 22.29 34.97
N ASN A 2 -23.86 21.38 34.00
CA ASN A 2 -22.66 20.65 33.58
C ASN A 2 -22.88 20.05 32.19
N THR A 3 -21.81 20.09 31.42
CA THR A 3 -21.62 19.90 29.98
C THR A 3 -21.91 18.49 29.44
N GLN A 4 -22.37 18.42 28.19
CA GLN A 4 -21.79 17.51 27.19
C GLN A 4 -22.00 18.06 25.76
N ASN A 5 -20.93 18.65 25.21
CA ASN A 5 -20.79 18.90 23.79
C ASN A 5 -20.34 17.59 23.13
N VAL A 6 -21.25 16.92 22.45
CA VAL A 6 -20.96 15.70 21.70
C VAL A 6 -20.23 16.13 20.42
N ASN A 7 -18.91 15.96 20.40
CA ASN A 7 -18.10 16.04 19.19
C ASN A 7 -18.55 14.93 18.22
N THR A 8 -19.48 15.23 17.32
CA THR A 8 -19.72 14.45 16.10
C THR A 8 -18.53 14.63 15.18
N ALA A 9 -17.46 13.86 15.42
CA ALA A 9 -16.36 13.70 14.48
C ALA A 9 -16.92 13.12 13.17
N THR A 10 -16.95 13.99 12.17
CA THR A 10 -17.37 13.82 10.79
C THR A 10 -16.94 12.46 10.20
N LYS A 11 -17.89 11.52 10.05
CA LYS A 11 -17.77 10.28 9.24
C LYS A 11 -17.67 10.52 7.73
N GLU A 12 -17.66 11.77 7.31
CA GLU A 12 -17.82 12.19 5.92
C GLU A 12 -16.51 12.10 5.11
N SER A 13 -15.35 12.16 5.76
CA SER A 13 -14.05 12.08 5.07
C SER A 13 -13.74 10.70 4.50
N SER A 14 -14.23 9.63 5.15
CA SER A 14 -14.03 8.24 4.71
C SER A 14 -14.72 7.95 3.37
N LYS A 15 -15.90 8.56 3.13
CA LYS A 15 -16.63 8.41 1.86
C LYS A 15 -15.95 9.11 0.68
N ARG A 16 -15.13 10.13 0.92
CA ARG A 16 -14.55 10.97 -0.15
C ARG A 16 -13.45 10.26 -0.97
N TRP A 17 -12.94 9.12 -0.47
CA TRP A 17 -11.85 8.37 -1.10
C TRP A 17 -12.17 6.89 -1.37
N ALA A 18 -13.21 6.35 -0.74
CA ALA A 18 -13.70 5.01 -1.04
C ALA A 18 -14.11 4.92 -2.51
N GLY A 19 -13.54 3.97 -3.25
CA GLY A 19 -13.83 3.79 -4.67
C GLY A 19 -13.28 4.88 -5.60
N LYS A 20 -12.39 5.78 -5.14
CA LYS A 20 -11.78 6.80 -6.00
C LYS A 20 -10.88 6.20 -7.09
N TYR A 21 -10.26 5.06 -6.80
CA TYR A 21 -9.33 4.38 -7.70
C TYR A 21 -9.63 2.88 -7.77
N PRO A 22 -10.79 2.49 -8.34
CA PRO A 22 -11.25 1.10 -8.31
C PRO A 22 -10.32 0.17 -9.09
N ALA A 23 -9.72 0.64 -10.18
CA ALA A 23 -8.73 -0.12 -10.93
C ALA A 23 -7.44 -0.37 -10.11
N ALA A 24 -6.99 0.63 -9.35
CA ALA A 24 -5.82 0.48 -8.50
C ALA A 24 -6.11 -0.49 -7.36
N GLU A 25 -7.25 -0.34 -6.69
CA GLU A 25 -7.72 -1.25 -5.64
C GLU A 25 -7.82 -2.71 -6.13
N ASN A 26 -8.43 -2.95 -7.30
CA ASN A 26 -8.50 -4.28 -7.90
C ASN A 26 -7.12 -4.89 -8.17
N ILE A 27 -6.15 -4.08 -8.61
CA ILE A 27 -4.77 -4.55 -8.80
C ILE A 27 -4.17 -4.95 -7.45
N MET A 28 -4.38 -4.16 -6.39
CA MET A 28 -3.88 -4.48 -5.06
C MET A 28 -4.45 -5.80 -4.53
N ILE A 29 -5.76 -6.01 -4.70
CA ILE A 29 -6.44 -7.27 -4.33
C ILE A 29 -5.83 -8.44 -5.10
N ARG A 30 -5.61 -8.28 -6.41
CA ARG A 30 -4.99 -9.33 -7.23
C ARG A 30 -3.55 -9.64 -6.78
N GLN A 31 -2.77 -8.63 -6.41
CA GLN A 31 -1.42 -8.84 -5.89
C GLN A 31 -1.42 -9.60 -4.56
N LEU A 32 -2.38 -9.34 -3.66
CA LEU A 32 -2.54 -10.14 -2.45
C LEU A 32 -2.92 -11.59 -2.75
N ALA A 33 -3.82 -11.83 -3.72
CA ALA A 33 -4.16 -13.17 -4.15
C ALA A 33 -2.93 -13.92 -4.72
N LEU A 34 -2.07 -13.24 -5.48
CA LEU A 34 -0.81 -13.82 -5.96
C LEU A 34 0.14 -14.20 -4.81
N MET A 35 0.19 -13.41 -3.72
CA MET A 35 0.97 -13.79 -2.54
C MET A 35 0.41 -15.07 -1.88
N GLU A 36 -0.90 -15.22 -1.80
CA GLU A 36 -1.54 -16.46 -1.31
C GLU A 36 -1.18 -17.67 -2.20
N GLU A 37 -1.25 -17.50 -3.52
CA GLU A 37 -0.87 -18.54 -4.48
C GLU A 37 0.61 -18.92 -4.35
N LEU A 38 1.51 -17.93 -4.24
CA LEU A 38 2.95 -18.15 -4.06
C LEU A 38 3.28 -18.88 -2.76
N HIS A 39 2.56 -18.61 -1.68
CA HIS A 39 2.76 -19.29 -0.39
C HIS A 39 2.45 -20.80 -0.48
N GLY A 40 1.53 -21.19 -1.38
CA GLY A 40 1.14 -22.58 -1.58
C GLY A 40 2.05 -23.39 -2.51
N VAL A 41 3.06 -22.79 -3.13
CA VAL A 41 3.93 -23.45 -4.12
C VAL A 41 5.41 -23.41 -3.72
N TYR A 42 6.15 -24.43 -4.13
CA TYR A 42 7.60 -24.45 -3.95
C TYR A 42 8.29 -23.76 -5.13
N LEU A 43 9.10 -22.75 -4.83
CA LEU A 43 9.94 -22.02 -5.78
C LEU A 43 11.39 -22.06 -5.32
N SER A 44 12.32 -21.91 -6.26
CA SER A 44 13.70 -21.62 -5.88
C SER A 44 13.77 -20.26 -5.16
N PRO A 45 14.81 -20.02 -4.33
CA PRO A 45 14.97 -18.74 -3.64
C PRO A 45 14.98 -17.53 -4.58
N ASP A 46 15.61 -17.65 -5.75
CA ASP A 46 15.69 -16.57 -6.75
C ASP A 46 14.35 -16.29 -7.41
N GLU A 47 13.59 -17.33 -7.77
CA GLU A 47 12.24 -17.20 -8.33
C GLU A 47 11.29 -16.57 -7.31
N LEU A 48 11.38 -16.97 -6.04
CA LEU A 48 10.58 -16.37 -4.97
C LEU A 48 10.92 -14.89 -4.80
N ALA A 49 12.21 -14.55 -4.71
CA ALA A 49 12.66 -13.17 -4.56
C ALA A 49 12.18 -12.28 -5.73
N GLN A 50 12.33 -12.76 -6.96
CA GLN A 50 11.87 -12.06 -8.16
C GLN A 50 10.34 -11.88 -8.16
N SER A 51 9.58 -12.92 -7.82
CA SER A 51 8.12 -12.85 -7.77
C SER A 51 7.63 -11.85 -6.74
N LEU A 52 8.22 -11.86 -5.54
CA LEU A 52 7.90 -10.90 -4.49
C LEU A 52 8.28 -9.47 -4.89
N TYR A 53 9.42 -9.30 -5.57
CA TYR A 53 9.85 -8.01 -6.09
C TYR A 53 8.84 -7.42 -7.09
N GLU A 54 8.32 -8.23 -8.01
CA GLU A 54 7.31 -7.82 -8.99
C GLU A 54 5.97 -7.46 -8.33
N ILE A 55 5.52 -8.27 -7.37
CA ILE A 55 4.32 -8.02 -6.58
C ILE A 55 4.43 -6.67 -5.87
N PHE A 56 5.48 -6.48 -5.07
CA PHE A 56 5.60 -5.27 -4.28
C PHE A 56 5.84 -4.03 -5.15
N ASN A 57 6.56 -4.14 -6.26
CA ASN A 57 6.71 -3.02 -7.19
C ASN A 57 5.38 -2.61 -7.80
N THR A 58 4.58 -3.58 -8.23
CA THR A 58 3.25 -3.33 -8.77
C THR A 58 2.39 -2.61 -7.73
N MET A 59 2.40 -3.07 -6.49
CA MET A 59 1.62 -2.44 -5.41
C MET A 59 2.12 -1.02 -5.08
N THR A 60 3.43 -0.83 -4.98
CA THR A 60 4.05 0.49 -4.74
C THR A 60 3.69 1.49 -5.83
N ASP A 61 3.68 1.08 -7.11
CA ASP A 61 3.28 1.94 -8.22
C ASP A 61 1.81 2.39 -8.09
N ARG A 62 0.92 1.49 -7.66
CA ARG A 62 -0.49 1.86 -7.42
C ARG A 62 -0.63 2.84 -6.27
N VAL A 63 0.14 2.69 -5.20
CA VAL A 63 0.15 3.67 -4.10
C VAL A 63 0.63 5.04 -4.62
N VAL A 64 1.72 5.08 -5.38
CA VAL A 64 2.36 6.34 -5.82
C VAL A 64 1.50 7.09 -6.84
N PHE A 65 1.07 6.41 -7.90
CA PHE A 65 0.41 7.06 -9.03
C PHE A 65 -1.11 7.15 -8.89
N ASN A 66 -1.70 6.24 -8.12
CA ASN A 66 -3.16 6.13 -7.98
C ASN A 66 -3.61 6.16 -6.53
N GLY A 67 -2.70 6.24 -5.56
CA GLY A 67 -3.03 6.31 -4.15
C GLY A 67 -2.75 7.68 -3.56
N VAL A 68 -1.89 8.51 -4.16
CA VAL A 68 -1.46 9.77 -3.55
C VAL A 68 -2.15 10.98 -4.16
N ASP A 69 -2.65 11.84 -3.28
CA ASP A 69 -3.06 13.20 -3.58
C ASP A 69 -2.11 14.18 -2.94
N ASN A 70 -1.38 14.84 -3.82
CA ASN A 70 -0.37 15.82 -3.50
C ASN A 70 -0.94 17.26 -3.57
N SER A 71 -2.25 17.44 -3.74
CA SER A 71 -2.88 18.77 -3.77
C SER A 71 -2.67 19.59 -2.48
N PRO A 72 -2.61 18.99 -1.28
CA PRO A 72 -2.13 19.69 -0.09
C PRO A 72 -0.62 19.91 -0.19
N SER A 73 -0.15 21.13 0.07
CA SER A 73 1.26 21.53 -0.06
C SER A 73 2.15 21.09 1.10
N ASP A 74 1.53 20.64 2.19
CA ASP A 74 2.17 20.36 3.47
C ASP A 74 2.37 18.86 3.72
N LYS A 75 1.41 18.00 3.31
CA LYS A 75 1.54 16.55 3.41
C LYS A 75 0.77 15.81 2.29
N PRO A 76 1.41 14.87 1.58
CA PRO A 76 0.71 14.01 0.64
C PRO A 76 -0.35 13.18 1.37
N LYS A 77 -1.59 13.17 0.85
CA LYS A 77 -2.67 12.32 1.36
C LYS A 77 -2.69 11.01 0.59
N ILE A 78 -2.82 9.89 1.29
CA ILE A 78 -2.89 8.58 0.65
C ILE A 78 -4.32 8.03 0.77
N ALA A 79 -4.86 7.54 -0.34
CA ALA A 79 -6.13 6.86 -0.43
C ALA A 79 -6.08 5.56 0.39
N TYR A 80 -6.85 5.51 1.48
CA TYR A 80 -6.90 4.37 2.37
C TYR A 80 -7.23 3.06 1.64
N ALA A 81 -8.16 3.11 0.68
CA ALA A 81 -8.59 1.95 -0.11
C ALA A 81 -7.43 1.24 -0.82
N VAL A 82 -6.41 1.99 -1.25
CA VAL A 82 -5.20 1.45 -1.88
C VAL A 82 -4.16 1.09 -0.81
N ALA A 83 -3.91 1.99 0.14
CA ALA A 83 -2.88 1.82 1.16
C ALA A 83 -3.11 0.61 2.09
N GLN A 84 -4.37 0.30 2.43
CA GLN A 84 -4.69 -0.80 3.33
C GLN A 84 -4.17 -2.15 2.81
N HIS A 85 -4.26 -2.38 1.50
CA HIS A 85 -3.80 -3.61 0.87
C HIS A 85 -2.27 -3.69 0.84
N TRP A 86 -1.59 -2.55 0.65
CA TRP A 86 -0.12 -2.48 0.75
C TRP A 86 0.36 -2.81 2.17
N ILE A 87 -0.32 -2.27 3.19
CA ILE A 87 -0.03 -2.58 4.61
C ILE A 87 -0.36 -4.05 4.94
N GLN A 88 -1.39 -4.63 4.33
CA GLN A 88 -1.68 -6.05 4.48
C GLN A 88 -0.56 -6.91 3.89
N ALA A 89 -0.05 -6.55 2.71
CA ALA A 89 1.04 -7.25 2.05
C ALA A 89 2.31 -7.30 2.92
N GLN A 90 2.63 -6.23 3.67
CA GLN A 90 3.71 -6.24 4.66
C GLN A 90 3.60 -7.41 5.65
N ARG A 91 2.40 -7.62 6.20
CA ARG A 91 2.16 -8.64 7.22
C ARG A 91 2.32 -10.04 6.63
N LEU A 92 1.78 -10.24 5.42
CA LEU A 92 1.88 -11.50 4.70
C LEU A 92 3.33 -11.79 4.28
N ALA A 93 4.12 -10.78 3.93
CA ALA A 93 5.51 -10.93 3.50
C ALA A 93 6.33 -11.75 4.50
N GLY A 94 6.34 -11.30 5.77
CA GLY A 94 7.06 -12.00 6.83
C GLY A 94 6.41 -13.31 7.24
N ALA A 95 5.07 -13.36 7.25
CA ALA A 95 4.33 -14.56 7.67
C ALA A 95 4.48 -15.73 6.70
N TYR A 96 4.48 -15.48 5.40
CA TYR A 96 4.51 -16.52 4.36
C TYR A 96 5.91 -16.83 3.86
N PHE A 97 6.79 -15.84 3.81
CA PHE A 97 8.06 -15.94 3.09
C PHE A 97 9.29 -15.63 3.95
N GLY A 98 9.10 -15.47 5.27
CA GLY A 98 10.19 -15.25 6.21
C GLY A 98 11.11 -14.09 5.82
N GLU A 99 12.42 -14.32 5.88
CA GLU A 99 13.43 -13.30 5.62
C GLU A 99 13.36 -12.75 4.19
N THR A 100 13.18 -13.61 3.18
CA THR A 100 13.05 -13.19 1.77
C THR A 100 11.88 -12.22 1.58
N GLY A 101 10.74 -12.51 2.23
CA GLY A 101 9.58 -11.62 2.23
C GLY A 101 9.87 -10.27 2.87
N VAL A 102 10.53 -10.27 4.03
CA VAL A 102 10.91 -9.03 4.74
C VAL A 102 11.85 -8.18 3.90
N VAL A 103 12.86 -8.78 3.28
CA VAL A 103 13.83 -8.07 2.42
C VAL A 103 13.13 -7.44 1.21
N ALA A 104 12.27 -8.19 0.52
CA ALA A 104 11.51 -7.68 -0.62
C ALA A 104 10.58 -6.52 -0.23
N TRP A 105 9.92 -6.63 0.94
CA TRP A 105 9.09 -5.56 1.49
C TRP A 105 9.91 -4.29 1.81
N GLU A 106 11.05 -4.43 2.48
CA GLU A 106 11.89 -3.29 2.84
C GLU A 106 12.38 -2.53 1.60
N HIS A 107 12.75 -3.27 0.55
CA HIS A 107 13.10 -2.65 -0.73
C HIS A 107 11.93 -1.83 -1.31
N ALA A 108 10.71 -2.39 -1.29
CA ALA A 108 9.53 -1.70 -1.79
C ALA A 108 9.15 -0.47 -0.95
N ARG A 109 9.30 -0.55 0.37
CA ARG A 109 9.10 0.58 1.31
C ARG A 109 10.10 1.70 1.05
N TYR A 110 11.37 1.36 0.85
CA TYR A 110 12.40 2.33 0.51
C TYR A 110 12.11 3.02 -0.83
N ARG A 111 11.72 2.24 -1.85
CA ARG A 111 11.32 2.78 -3.16
C ARG A 111 10.13 3.73 -3.05
N LEU A 112 9.09 3.38 -2.28
CA LEU A 112 7.95 4.25 -2.02
C LEU A 112 8.40 5.58 -1.39
N HIS A 113 9.24 5.51 -0.37
CA HIS A 113 9.78 6.71 0.29
C HIS A 113 10.49 7.65 -0.70
N LEU A 114 11.39 7.10 -1.53
CA LEU A 114 12.10 7.88 -2.54
C LEU A 114 11.15 8.53 -3.55
N GLN A 115 10.19 7.76 -4.08
CA GLN A 115 9.25 8.28 -5.07
C GLN A 115 8.35 9.38 -4.51
N LEU A 116 7.88 9.25 -3.26
CA LEU A 116 7.10 10.29 -2.61
C LEU A 116 7.94 11.56 -2.37
N ALA A 117 9.20 11.42 -1.94
CA ALA A 117 10.10 12.55 -1.74
C ALA A 117 10.38 13.29 -3.05
N ILE A 118 10.65 12.57 -4.14
CA ILE A 118 10.84 13.11 -5.48
C ILE A 118 9.58 13.85 -5.93
N ASN A 119 8.43 13.19 -5.92
CA ASN A 119 7.17 13.77 -6.40
C ASN A 119 6.73 15.01 -5.62
N HIS A 120 7.14 15.12 -4.35
CA HIS A 120 6.89 16.29 -3.52
C HIS A 120 7.90 17.42 -3.73
N SER A 121 9.13 17.10 -4.13
CA SER A 121 10.20 18.09 -4.33
C SER A 121 10.08 18.87 -5.65
N TYR A 122 9.34 18.35 -6.63
CA TYR A 122 9.09 18.99 -7.93
C TYR A 122 7.72 19.70 -8.03
N ARG A 123 7.11 20.07 -6.89
CA ARG A 123 5.86 20.87 -6.82
C ARG A 123 6.12 22.26 -6.27
#